data_AF-A0A949AZ89-F1
#
_entry.id   AF-A0A949AZ89-F1
#
_cell.length_a   1.000
_cell.length_b   1.000
_cell.length_c   1.000
_cell.angle_alpha   90.00
_cell.angle_beta   90.00
_cell.angle_gamma   90.00
#
_symmetry.space_group_name_H-M   'P 1'
#
loop_
_entity.id
_entity.type
_entity.pdbx_description
1 polymer ?
#
loop_
_entity_poly.entity_id
_entity_poly.type
_entity_poly.pdbx_seq_one_letter_code
_entity_poly.pdbx_strand_id
1 'polypeptide(L)'
;MSEKRKILGLIAGGGQFPLMVAEAARKSGFHVVAVAVSGETEPSLSDKVEEIVWIKLGQLGHLIKAFKKNGVQKALMAGTITKKRMFENIRPDLKGLAVMSRLAIFHDDNILRSLANELTEEGIEIVSSTTHLPELIAPPGCLTRRRPSKSEKEDIYFGWEVAKELGRLDIGQSVVVRSKTVLALEAIDGTDETILRGGRLAKKNAVVVKVSKPDQ
;
A
#
# COMPACT_ATOMS: atom_id res chain seq x y z
N MET A 1 27.37 23.43 -12.82
CA MET A 1 26.98 22.01 -12.69
C MET A 1 25.46 21.97 -12.55
N SER A 2 24.74 21.37 -13.50
CA SER A 2 23.29 21.24 -13.42
C SER A 2 22.94 20.40 -12.20
N GLU A 3 22.10 20.92 -11.29
CA GLU A 3 21.50 20.09 -10.24
C GLU A 3 20.81 18.91 -10.93
N LYS A 4 21.17 17.68 -10.54
CA LYS A 4 20.47 16.49 -11.01
C LYS A 4 19.03 16.59 -10.53
N ARG A 5 18.09 16.64 -11.48
CA ARG A 5 16.65 16.61 -11.20
C ARG A 5 16.33 15.39 -10.33
N LYS A 6 15.65 15.58 -9.20
CA LYS A 6 15.22 14.46 -8.34
C LYS A 6 14.03 13.79 -9.00
N ILE A 7 14.19 12.55 -9.46
CA ILE A 7 13.13 11.79 -10.14
C ILE A 7 12.65 10.68 -9.20
N LEU A 8 11.33 10.57 -9.06
CA LEU A 8 10.67 9.50 -8.32
C LEU A 8 9.75 8.72 -9.24
N GLY A 9 9.97 7.41 -9.32
CA GLY A 9 9.03 6.48 -9.96
C GLY A 9 7.81 6.25 -9.08
N LEU A 10 6.62 6.23 -9.67
CA LEU A 10 5.38 5.87 -8.98
C LEU A 10 4.73 4.70 -9.72
N ILE A 11 4.69 3.52 -9.09
CA ILE A 11 3.89 2.39 -9.55
C ILE A 11 2.51 2.53 -8.92
N ALA A 12 1.54 2.98 -9.72
CA ALA A 12 0.21 3.36 -9.25
C ALA A 12 -0.81 2.22 -9.43
N GLY A 13 -1.38 1.77 -8.32
CA GLY A 13 -2.61 0.96 -8.26
C GLY A 13 -3.86 1.83 -8.16
N GLY A 14 -4.93 1.28 -7.59
CA GLY A 14 -6.20 1.96 -7.39
C GLY A 14 -6.32 2.74 -6.08
N GLY A 15 -7.41 3.49 -5.98
CA GLY A 15 -7.72 4.35 -4.82
C GLY A 15 -7.04 5.72 -4.87
N GLN A 16 -7.18 6.48 -3.78
CA GLN A 16 -6.71 7.87 -3.70
C GLN A 16 -5.21 8.01 -3.37
N PHE A 17 -4.59 6.95 -2.84
CA PHE A 17 -3.22 7.01 -2.35
C PHE A 17 -2.17 7.40 -3.42
N PRO A 18 -2.23 6.90 -4.67
CA PRO A 18 -1.33 7.37 -5.74
C PRO A 18 -1.41 8.89 -5.99
N LEU A 19 -2.61 9.47 -5.93
CA LEU A 19 -2.82 10.91 -6.12
C LEU A 19 -2.18 11.71 -4.99
N MET A 20 -2.34 11.25 -3.75
CA MET A 20 -1.74 11.86 -2.56
C MET A 20 -0.22 11.80 -2.62
N VAL A 21 0.32 10.66 -3.03
CA VAL A 21 1.76 10.43 -3.20
C VAL A 21 2.35 11.34 -4.28
N ALA A 22 1.71 11.42 -5.45
CA ALA A 22 2.17 12.29 -6.53
C ALA A 22 2.21 13.76 -6.10
N GLU A 23 1.17 14.22 -5.40
CA GLU A 23 1.09 15.59 -4.90
C GLU A 23 2.14 15.90 -3.84
N ALA A 24 2.33 14.98 -2.88
CA ALA A 24 3.32 15.08 -1.83
C ALA A 24 4.75 15.10 -2.41
N ALA A 25 5.05 14.20 -3.36
CA ALA A 25 6.34 14.14 -4.04
C ALA A 25 6.65 15.43 -4.81
N ARG A 26 5.67 15.99 -5.54
CA ARG A 26 5.84 17.25 -6.26
C ARG A 26 6.07 18.43 -5.33
N LYS A 27 5.33 18.51 -4.21
CA LYS A 27 5.56 19.53 -3.16
C LYS A 27 6.98 19.44 -2.59
N SER A 28 7.54 18.23 -2.53
CA SER A 28 8.91 17.95 -2.11
C SER A 28 9.96 18.12 -3.22
N GLY A 29 9.57 18.65 -4.39
CA GLY A 29 10.47 18.98 -5.50
C GLY A 29 10.88 17.79 -6.38
N PHE A 30 10.19 16.64 -6.27
CA PHE A 30 10.42 15.51 -7.17
C PHE A 30 9.69 15.71 -8.50
N HIS A 31 10.34 15.27 -9.57
CA HIS A 31 9.73 14.97 -10.85
C HIS A 31 9.19 13.55 -10.81
N VAL A 32 7.88 13.39 -10.97
CA VAL A 32 7.19 12.12 -10.80
C VAL A 32 6.96 11.47 -12.16
N VAL A 33 7.49 10.26 -12.32
CA VAL A 33 7.26 9.39 -13.48
C VAL A 33 6.37 8.25 -13.02
N ALA A 34 5.11 8.26 -13.45
CA ALA A 34 4.15 7.24 -13.06
C ALA A 34 4.07 6.10 -14.08
N VAL A 35 3.93 4.88 -13.58
CA VAL A 35 3.44 3.73 -14.32
C VAL A 35 2.09 3.36 -13.73
N ALA A 36 1.03 3.53 -14.51
CA ALA A 36 -0.36 3.36 -14.09
C ALA A 36 -0.93 2.03 -14.60
N VAL A 37 -1.67 1.31 -13.75
CA VAL A 37 -2.30 0.04 -14.09
C VAL A 37 -3.70 0.29 -14.65
N SER A 38 -3.90 -0.05 -15.93
CA SER A 38 -5.17 0.17 -16.63
C SER A 38 -6.36 -0.50 -15.93
N GLY A 39 -7.36 0.32 -15.61
CA GLY A 39 -8.59 -0.10 -14.91
C GLY A 39 -8.45 -0.28 -13.41
N GLU A 40 -7.30 0.04 -12.83
CA GLU A 40 -7.12 0.19 -11.38
C GLU A 40 -6.85 1.67 -11.05
N THR A 41 -5.88 2.29 -11.74
CA THR A 41 -5.46 3.66 -11.46
C THR A 41 -6.48 4.70 -11.90
N GLU A 42 -6.72 5.68 -11.03
CA GLU A 42 -7.52 6.87 -11.32
C GLU A 42 -6.93 7.66 -12.51
N PRO A 43 -7.70 7.91 -13.59
CA PRO A 43 -7.21 8.65 -14.76
C PRO A 43 -6.69 10.05 -14.44
N SER A 44 -7.26 10.70 -13.41
CA SER A 44 -6.85 12.02 -12.92
C SER A 44 -5.41 12.08 -12.39
N LEU A 45 -4.73 10.94 -12.22
CA LEU A 45 -3.30 10.91 -11.90
C LEU A 45 -2.46 11.58 -12.99
N SER A 46 -2.89 11.57 -14.26
CA SER A 46 -2.18 12.23 -15.36
C SER A 46 -1.93 13.72 -15.11
N ASP A 47 -2.84 14.38 -14.39
CA ASP A 47 -2.76 15.81 -14.11
C ASP A 47 -1.81 16.13 -12.94
N LYS A 48 -1.40 15.08 -12.20
CA LYS A 48 -0.59 15.20 -10.99
C LYS A 48 0.85 14.72 -11.17
N VAL A 49 1.25 14.26 -12.35
CA VAL A 49 2.58 13.74 -12.64
C VAL A 49 3.14 14.34 -13.91
N GLU A 50 4.45 14.31 -14.09
CA GLU A 50 5.06 14.88 -15.27
C GLU A 50 5.12 13.90 -16.44
N GLU A 51 5.22 12.60 -16.17
CA GLU A 51 5.16 11.54 -17.17
C GLU A 51 4.29 10.40 -16.66
N ILE A 52 3.48 9.82 -17.53
CA ILE A 52 2.64 8.66 -17.20
C ILE A 52 2.67 7.62 -18.31
N VAL A 53 2.91 6.36 -17.93
CA VAL A 53 2.84 5.22 -18.84
C VAL A 53 1.78 4.24 -18.34
N TRP A 54 0.79 3.98 -19.18
CA TRP A 54 -0.26 3.03 -18.87
C TRP A 54 0.17 1.61 -19.26
N ILE A 55 0.04 0.68 -18.32
CA ILE A 55 0.33 -0.74 -18.52
C ILE A 55 -0.85 -1.60 -18.06
N LYS A 56 -0.90 -2.83 -18.57
CA LYS A 56 -1.75 -3.88 -18.01
C LYS A 56 -1.01 -4.63 -16.91
N LEU A 57 -1.77 -5.23 -16.00
CA LEU A 57 -1.21 -6.04 -14.92
C LEU A 57 -0.36 -7.19 -15.50
N GLY A 58 0.86 -7.37 -14.99
CA GLY A 58 1.83 -8.36 -15.47
C GLY A 58 2.85 -7.84 -16.51
N GLN A 59 2.70 -6.63 -17.04
CA GLN A 59 3.65 -6.06 -18.01
C GLN A 59 4.89 -5.45 -17.35
N LEU A 60 5.66 -6.28 -16.65
CA LEU A 60 6.84 -5.87 -15.88
C LEU A 60 7.96 -5.29 -16.76
N GLY A 61 8.20 -5.89 -17.93
CA GLY A 61 9.19 -5.36 -18.87
C GLY A 61 8.84 -3.96 -19.37
N HIS A 62 7.55 -3.67 -19.57
CA HIS A 62 7.09 -2.33 -19.94
C HIS A 62 7.30 -1.31 -18.82
N LEU A 63 7.02 -1.69 -17.57
CA LEU A 63 7.30 -0.87 -16.40
C LEU A 63 8.79 -0.52 -16.32
N ILE A 64 9.67 -1.53 -16.38
CA ILE A 64 11.13 -1.33 -16.32
C ILE A 64 11.60 -0.41 -17.45
N LYS A 65 11.12 -0.66 -18.68
CA LYS A 65 11.48 0.16 -19.84
C LYS A 65 11.05 1.62 -19.67
N ALA A 66 9.85 1.86 -19.14
CA ALA A 66 9.35 3.20 -18.87
C ALA A 66 10.21 3.94 -17.84
N PHE A 67 10.58 3.27 -16.75
CA PHE A 67 11.43 3.84 -15.71
C PHE A 67 12.86 4.11 -16.20
N LYS A 68 13.49 3.14 -16.90
CA LYS A 68 14.84 3.34 -17.47
C LYS A 68 14.88 4.46 -18.51
N LYS A 69 13.88 4.55 -19.39
CA LYS A 69 13.78 5.63 -20.39
C LYS A 69 13.77 7.02 -19.74
N ASN A 70 13.16 7.14 -18.56
CA ASN A 70 13.04 8.40 -17.82
C ASN A 70 14.11 8.57 -16.73
N GLY A 71 15.10 7.69 -16.63
CA GLY A 71 16.19 7.80 -15.66
C GLY A 71 15.74 7.61 -14.20
N VAL A 72 14.64 6.89 -13.95
CA VAL A 72 14.16 6.56 -12.61
C VAL A 72 15.12 5.56 -11.96
N GLN A 73 15.62 5.89 -10.77
CA GLN A 73 16.47 5.01 -9.95
C GLN A 73 15.80 4.59 -8.64
N LYS A 74 14.80 5.35 -8.20
CA LYS A 74 14.00 5.08 -7.00
C LYS A 74 12.53 5.12 -7.37
N ALA A 75 11.77 4.14 -6.93
CA ALA A 75 10.34 4.09 -7.17
C ALA A 75 9.57 3.68 -5.91
N LEU A 76 8.34 4.17 -5.76
CA LEU A 76 7.41 3.64 -4.77
C LEU A 76 6.24 2.93 -5.42
N MET A 77 5.64 2.01 -4.68
CA MET A 77 4.34 1.41 -5.00
C MET A 77 3.28 2.11 -4.15
N ALA A 78 2.19 2.55 -4.78
CA ALA A 78 1.07 3.16 -4.07
C ALA A 78 -0.26 2.70 -4.66
N GLY A 79 -1.25 2.47 -3.80
CA GLY A 79 -2.60 2.07 -4.20
C GLY A 79 -2.84 0.57 -4.10
N THR A 80 -4.09 0.18 -4.24
CA THR A 80 -4.52 -1.22 -4.15
C THR A 80 -4.42 -1.93 -5.49
N ILE A 81 -4.20 -3.24 -5.48
CA ILE A 81 -4.48 -4.11 -6.64
C ILE A 81 -5.55 -5.09 -6.18
N THR A 82 -6.68 -5.12 -6.89
CA THR A 82 -7.76 -6.02 -6.50
C THR A 82 -7.39 -7.48 -6.78
N LYS A 83 -7.66 -8.38 -5.82
CA LYS A 83 -7.39 -9.83 -5.98
C LYS A 83 -8.07 -10.39 -7.23
N LYS A 84 -9.30 -9.97 -7.50
CA LYS A 84 -10.04 -10.34 -8.72
C LYS A 84 -9.21 -10.09 -9.98
N ARG A 85 -8.54 -8.92 -10.09
CA ARG A 85 -7.70 -8.62 -11.25
C ARG A 85 -6.39 -9.41 -11.27
N MET A 86 -5.82 -9.71 -10.11
CA MET A 86 -4.67 -10.61 -10.02
C MET A 86 -4.98 -12.02 -10.53
N PHE A 87 -6.23 -12.49 -10.48
CA PHE A 87 -6.56 -13.85 -10.96
C PHE A 87 -7.23 -13.88 -12.34
N GLU A 88 -7.97 -12.85 -12.73
CA GLU A 88 -8.79 -12.90 -13.95
C GLU A 88 -8.20 -12.12 -15.15
N ASN A 89 -7.31 -11.14 -14.92
CA ASN A 89 -6.95 -10.16 -15.97
C ASN A 89 -5.45 -9.83 -16.06
N ILE A 90 -4.57 -10.76 -15.66
CA ILE A 90 -3.12 -10.60 -15.89
C ILE A 90 -2.80 -10.82 -17.37
N ARG A 91 -2.01 -9.91 -17.95
CA ARG A 91 -1.40 -10.06 -19.27
C ARG A 91 0.11 -9.92 -19.14
N PRO A 92 0.84 -10.99 -18.81
CA PRO A 92 2.25 -10.91 -18.57
C PRO A 92 3.03 -10.67 -19.88
N ASP A 93 4.04 -9.81 -19.84
CA ASP A 93 5.08 -9.80 -20.88
C ASP A 93 6.16 -10.84 -20.56
N LEU A 94 7.16 -11.00 -21.43
CA LEU A 94 8.21 -12.03 -21.25
C LEU A 94 8.88 -11.95 -19.87
N LYS A 95 9.13 -10.73 -19.39
CA LYS A 95 9.73 -10.49 -18.08
C LYS A 95 8.76 -10.83 -16.96
N GLY A 96 7.49 -10.40 -17.07
CA GLY A 96 6.44 -10.77 -16.13
C GLY A 96 6.23 -12.27 -16.02
N LEU A 97 6.25 -12.99 -17.15
CA LEU A 97 6.11 -14.44 -17.19
C LEU A 97 7.29 -15.15 -16.51
N ALA A 98 8.51 -14.65 -16.72
CA ALA A 98 9.72 -15.18 -16.07
C ALA A 98 9.70 -15.01 -14.54
N VAL A 99 9.12 -13.91 -14.03
CA VAL A 99 8.94 -13.70 -12.59
C VAL A 99 7.81 -14.60 -12.06
N MET A 100 6.67 -14.64 -12.76
CA MET A 100 5.52 -15.47 -12.36
C MET A 100 5.87 -16.96 -12.29
N SER A 101 6.71 -17.47 -13.20
CA SER A 101 7.10 -18.89 -13.19
C SER A 101 7.98 -19.29 -11.99
N ARG A 102 8.67 -18.32 -11.37
CA ARG A 102 9.44 -18.53 -10.13
C ARG A 102 8.56 -18.53 -8.88
N LEU A 103 7.35 -17.98 -8.96
CA LEU A 103 6.40 -17.90 -7.86
C LEU A 103 5.59 -19.20 -7.77
N ALA A 104 6.12 -20.19 -7.05
CA ALA A 104 5.47 -21.49 -6.85
C ALA A 104 4.10 -21.41 -6.14
N ILE A 105 3.86 -20.35 -5.35
CA ILE A 105 2.61 -20.09 -4.61
C ILE A 105 2.28 -18.59 -4.74
N PHE A 106 1.11 -18.28 -5.31
CA PHE A 106 0.54 -16.93 -5.37
C PHE A 106 0.00 -16.51 -3.99
N HIS A 107 0.91 -16.19 -3.06
CA HIS A 107 0.58 -15.40 -1.87
C HIS A 107 0.99 -13.94 -2.08
N ASP A 108 0.13 -13.01 -1.65
CA ASP A 108 0.22 -11.58 -2.00
C ASP A 108 1.60 -10.97 -1.67
N ASP A 109 2.17 -11.30 -0.51
CA ASP A 109 3.46 -10.75 -0.07
C ASP A 109 4.66 -11.27 -0.87
N ASN A 110 4.59 -12.50 -1.38
CA ASN A 110 5.64 -13.08 -2.23
C ASN A 110 5.70 -12.39 -3.60
N ILE A 111 4.54 -11.96 -4.12
CA ILE A 111 4.45 -11.26 -5.41
C ILE A 111 5.09 -9.89 -5.31
N LEU A 112 4.73 -9.10 -4.29
CA LEU A 112 5.26 -7.74 -4.10
C LEU A 112 6.77 -7.77 -3.83
N ARG A 113 7.24 -8.73 -3.01
CA ARG A 113 8.68 -8.89 -2.73
C ARG A 113 9.45 -9.31 -3.98
N SER A 114 8.92 -10.25 -4.77
CA SER A 114 9.57 -10.66 -6.02
C SER A 114 9.61 -9.53 -7.04
N LEU A 115 8.55 -8.72 -7.14
CA LEU A 115 8.54 -7.52 -7.97
C LEU A 115 9.62 -6.52 -7.54
N ALA A 116 9.71 -6.23 -6.24
CA ALA A 116 10.71 -5.31 -5.70
C ALA A 116 12.14 -5.79 -5.95
N ASN A 117 12.40 -7.09 -5.79
CA ASN A 117 13.69 -7.70 -6.09
C ASN A 117 14.05 -7.57 -7.57
N GLU A 118 13.12 -7.90 -8.48
CA GLU A 118 13.35 -7.81 -9.91
C GLU A 118 13.64 -6.36 -10.37
N LEU A 119 12.92 -5.38 -9.81
CA LEU A 119 13.20 -3.97 -10.08
C LEU A 119 14.57 -3.54 -9.56
N THR A 120 14.97 -4.04 -8.39
CA THR A 120 16.28 -3.76 -7.80
C THR A 120 17.41 -4.34 -8.66
N GLU A 121 17.26 -5.56 -9.17
CA GLU A 121 18.20 -6.17 -10.13
C GLU A 121 18.35 -5.34 -11.42
N GLU A 122 17.29 -4.64 -11.82
CA GLU A 122 17.27 -3.74 -12.96
C GLU A 122 17.78 -2.31 -12.65
N GLY A 123 18.25 -2.07 -11.43
CA GLY A 123 18.80 -0.80 -10.96
C GLY A 123 17.77 0.22 -10.47
N ILE A 124 16.56 -0.24 -10.12
CA ILE A 124 15.46 0.58 -9.62
C ILE A 124 15.14 0.14 -8.19
N GLU A 125 15.58 0.94 -7.21
CA GLU A 125 15.32 0.70 -5.80
C GLU A 125 13.86 0.98 -5.46
N ILE A 126 13.15 -0.01 -4.90
CA ILE A 126 11.83 0.21 -4.31
C ILE A 126 12.00 0.85 -2.93
N VAL A 127 11.45 2.05 -2.78
CA VAL A 127 11.54 2.83 -1.55
C VAL A 127 10.21 2.94 -0.82
N SER A 128 10.28 3.02 0.51
CA SER A 128 9.09 3.21 1.34
C SER A 128 8.53 4.63 1.20
N SER A 129 7.20 4.72 1.06
CA SER A 129 6.44 5.97 1.15
C SER A 129 6.63 6.66 2.50
N THR A 130 6.80 5.89 3.59
CA THR A 130 6.94 6.44 4.95
C THR A 130 8.24 7.21 5.15
N THR A 131 9.29 6.84 4.41
CA THR A 131 10.60 7.50 4.46
C THR A 131 10.70 8.67 3.50
N HIS A 132 10.05 8.55 2.33
CA HIS A 132 10.17 9.55 1.26
C HIS A 132 9.10 10.65 1.34
N LEU A 133 7.97 10.37 1.99
CA LEU A 133 6.82 11.26 2.14
C LEU A 133 6.32 11.24 3.60
N PRO A 134 7.13 11.69 4.57
CA PRO A 134 6.79 11.65 6.00
C PRO A 134 5.51 12.43 6.34
N GLU A 135 5.12 13.40 5.52
CA GLU A 135 3.87 14.16 5.64
C GLU A 135 2.60 13.31 5.48
N LEU A 136 2.72 12.10 4.91
CA LEU A 136 1.61 11.16 4.79
C LEU A 136 1.48 10.24 6.02
N ILE A 137 2.39 10.36 6.99
CA ILE A 137 2.39 9.55 8.21
C ILE A 137 1.62 10.25 9.32
N ALA A 138 0.71 9.50 9.94
CA ALA A 138 -0.01 9.97 11.11
C ALA A 138 1.00 10.26 12.25
N PRO A 139 1.04 11.48 12.79
CA PRO A 139 1.92 11.80 13.89
C PRO A 139 1.48 11.07 15.17
N PRO A 140 2.40 10.83 16.12
CA PRO A 140 2.03 10.24 17.40
C PRO A 140 1.08 11.14 18.18
N GLY A 141 0.12 10.53 18.88
CA GLY A 141 -0.79 11.22 19.79
C GLY A 141 -2.25 11.23 19.33
N CYS A 142 -3.05 12.12 19.92
CA CYS A 142 -4.48 12.22 19.63
C CYS A 142 -4.72 13.22 18.51
N LEU A 143 -5.18 12.74 17.35
CA LEU A 143 -5.46 13.57 16.17
C LEU A 143 -6.81 14.30 16.22
N THR A 144 -7.57 14.14 17.30
CA THR A 144 -8.90 14.75 17.46
C THR A 144 -8.97 15.61 18.72
N ARG A 145 -10.02 16.44 18.81
CA ARG A 145 -10.26 17.28 19.99
C ARG A 145 -10.61 16.45 21.23
N ARG A 146 -11.25 15.28 21.05
CA ARG A 146 -11.68 14.39 22.13
C ARG A 146 -10.60 13.37 22.42
N ARG A 147 -10.12 13.34 23.66
CA ARG A 147 -9.20 12.29 24.12
C ARG A 147 -9.96 10.99 24.42
N PRO A 148 -9.32 9.82 24.26
CA PRO A 148 -9.90 8.55 24.69
C PRO A 148 -10.19 8.56 26.20
N SER A 149 -11.35 8.02 26.59
CA SER A 149 -11.70 7.78 27.98
C SER A 149 -10.78 6.71 28.61
N LYS A 150 -10.86 6.52 29.94
CA LYS A 150 -10.11 5.45 30.61
C LYS A 150 -10.46 4.07 30.03
N SER A 151 -11.75 3.79 29.83
CA SER A 151 -12.20 2.51 29.27
C SER A 151 -11.74 2.32 27.82
N GLU A 152 -11.76 3.38 27.01
CA GLU A 152 -11.27 3.30 25.62
C GLU A 152 -9.76 3.08 25.57
N LYS A 153 -8.98 3.68 26.48
CA LYS A 153 -7.54 3.39 26.58
C LYS A 153 -7.29 1.93 26.92
N GLU A 154 -8.04 1.37 27.87
CA GLU A 154 -7.93 -0.05 28.20
C GLU A 154 -8.26 -0.96 27.00
N ASP A 155 -9.28 -0.60 26.22
CA ASP A 155 -9.63 -1.31 24.98
C ASP A 155 -8.58 -1.14 23.88
N ILE A 156 -7.93 0.04 23.78
CA ILE A 156 -6.82 0.28 22.86
C ILE A 156 -5.64 -0.64 23.19
N TYR A 157 -5.23 -0.72 24.47
CA TYR A 157 -4.11 -1.57 24.87
C TYR A 157 -4.40 -3.06 24.65
N PHE A 158 -5.59 -3.51 25.04
CA PHE A 158 -6.02 -4.89 24.79
C PHE A 158 -6.10 -5.20 23.28
N GLY A 159 -6.70 -4.32 22.49
CA GLY A 159 -6.79 -4.48 21.04
C GLY A 159 -5.42 -4.46 20.35
N TRP A 160 -4.46 -3.70 20.88
CA TRP A 160 -3.10 -3.67 20.36
C TRP A 160 -2.40 -5.03 20.48
N GLU A 161 -2.49 -5.68 21.64
CA GLU A 161 -1.91 -7.01 21.87
C GLU A 161 -2.54 -8.04 20.92
N VAL A 162 -3.87 -8.04 20.81
CA VAL A 162 -4.60 -8.96 19.92
C VAL A 162 -4.25 -8.73 18.45
N ALA A 163 -4.21 -7.48 18.00
CA ALA A 163 -3.88 -7.15 16.62
C ALA A 163 -2.43 -7.54 16.27
N LYS A 164 -1.49 -7.43 17.22
CA LYS A 164 -0.10 -7.87 17.04
C LYS A 164 0.02 -9.38 16.89
N GLU A 165 -0.74 -10.17 17.67
CA GLU A 165 -0.78 -11.62 17.48
C GLU A 165 -1.42 -12.02 16.16
N LEU A 166 -2.50 -11.34 15.75
CA LEU A 166 -3.14 -11.57 14.45
C LEU A 166 -2.18 -11.31 13.28
N GLY A 167 -1.39 -10.24 13.38
CA GLY A 167 -0.35 -9.89 12.41
C GLY A 167 0.81 -10.89 12.42
N ARG A 168 1.22 -11.39 13.59
CA ARG A 168 2.26 -12.43 13.73
C ARG A 168 1.86 -13.75 13.07
N LEU A 169 0.58 -14.09 13.09
CA LEU A 169 0.03 -15.28 12.44
C LEU A 169 -0.27 -15.08 10.94
N ASP A 170 0.00 -13.90 10.40
CA ASP A 170 -0.29 -13.52 9.01
C ASP A 170 -1.79 -13.63 8.61
N ILE A 171 -2.70 -13.55 9.57
CA ILE A 171 -4.15 -13.68 9.33
C ILE A 171 -4.77 -12.34 8.92
N GLY A 172 -4.37 -11.27 9.60
CA GLY A 172 -4.95 -9.95 9.48
C GLY A 172 -4.22 -8.94 10.36
N GLN A 173 -4.68 -7.70 10.39
CA GLN A 173 -3.96 -6.62 11.07
C GLN A 173 -4.87 -5.67 11.87
N SER A 174 -6.19 -5.91 11.85
CA SER A 174 -7.20 -5.08 12.50
C SER A 174 -8.09 -5.89 13.44
N VAL A 175 -8.50 -5.28 14.55
CA VAL A 175 -9.44 -5.83 15.52
C VAL A 175 -10.44 -4.75 15.95
N VAL A 176 -11.67 -5.16 16.22
CA VAL A 176 -12.69 -4.32 16.87
C VAL A 176 -12.96 -4.86 18.26
N VAL A 177 -12.80 -4.00 19.27
CA VAL A 177 -12.91 -4.34 20.70
C VAL A 177 -13.96 -3.45 21.36
N ARG A 178 -14.63 -3.99 22.38
CA ARG A 178 -15.38 -3.20 23.35
C ARG A 178 -15.33 -3.87 24.72
N SER A 179 -14.99 -3.12 25.76
CA SER A 179 -14.93 -3.63 27.14
C SER A 179 -14.04 -4.88 27.27
N LYS A 180 -12.88 -4.87 26.60
CA LYS A 180 -11.91 -5.97 26.47
C LYS A 180 -12.47 -7.26 25.86
N THR A 181 -13.59 -7.15 25.14
CA THR A 181 -14.15 -8.25 24.34
C THR A 181 -13.83 -8.02 22.87
N VAL A 182 -13.24 -9.02 22.22
CA VAL A 182 -13.05 -9.04 20.76
C VAL A 182 -14.41 -9.26 20.09
N LEU A 183 -14.81 -8.31 19.24
CA LEU A 183 -16.06 -8.36 18.49
C LEU A 183 -15.84 -8.79 17.04
N ALA A 184 -14.72 -8.37 16.45
CA ALA A 184 -14.34 -8.74 15.10
C ALA A 184 -12.81 -8.77 14.96
N LEU A 185 -12.30 -9.78 14.25
CA LEU A 185 -10.92 -9.88 13.78
C LEU A 185 -10.94 -9.80 12.26
N GLU A 186 -9.98 -9.08 11.69
CA GLU A 186 -9.75 -9.05 10.25
C GLU A 186 -9.18 -10.37 9.75
N ALA A 187 -9.67 -10.80 8.59
CA ALA A 187 -9.07 -11.89 7.83
C ALA A 187 -9.13 -11.53 6.34
N ILE A 188 -9.57 -12.48 5.50
CA ILE A 188 -9.68 -12.30 4.05
C ILE A 188 -10.75 -11.29 3.62
N ASP A 189 -11.72 -10.98 4.50
CA ASP A 189 -12.79 -10.00 4.30
C ASP A 189 -12.29 -8.55 4.29
N GLY A 190 -11.14 -8.30 4.91
CA GLY A 190 -10.50 -6.98 4.95
C GLY A 190 -11.02 -6.04 6.03
N THR A 191 -10.32 -4.92 6.18
CA THR A 191 -10.52 -3.98 7.29
C THR A 191 -11.93 -3.37 7.31
N ASP A 192 -12.48 -2.99 6.15
CA ASP A 192 -13.77 -2.31 6.07
C ASP A 192 -14.92 -3.22 6.55
N GLU A 193 -14.98 -4.46 6.05
CA GLU A 193 -15.96 -5.44 6.49
C GLU A 193 -15.80 -5.81 7.98
N THR A 194 -14.55 -5.85 8.45
CA THR A 194 -14.25 -6.06 9.88
C THR A 194 -14.82 -4.93 10.75
N ILE A 195 -14.64 -3.67 10.33
CA ILE A 195 -15.17 -2.50 11.05
C ILE A 195 -16.70 -2.50 11.01
N LEU A 196 -17.31 -2.78 9.86
CA LEU A 196 -18.77 -2.83 9.72
C LEU A 196 -19.38 -3.91 10.61
N ARG A 197 -18.83 -5.13 10.57
CA ARG A 197 -19.27 -6.26 11.42
C ARG A 197 -19.05 -5.95 12.90
N GLY A 198 -17.87 -5.47 13.28
CA GLY A 198 -17.55 -5.08 14.65
C GLY A 198 -18.45 -3.96 15.17
N GLY A 199 -18.74 -2.95 14.36
CA GLY A 199 -19.65 -1.85 14.69
C GLY A 199 -21.09 -2.32 14.92
N ARG A 200 -21.62 -3.23 14.09
CA ARG A 200 -22.95 -3.83 14.27
C ARG A 200 -23.06 -4.58 15.61
N LEU A 201 -22.03 -5.34 15.98
CA LEU A 201 -21.98 -6.07 17.25
C LEU A 201 -21.81 -5.13 18.45
N ALA A 202 -20.93 -4.12 18.32
CA ALA A 202 -20.65 -3.18 19.39
C ALA A 202 -21.84 -2.27 19.70
N LYS A 203 -22.60 -1.85 18.67
CA LYS A 203 -23.66 -0.82 18.69
C LYS A 203 -23.19 0.59 19.07
N LYS A 204 -22.26 0.73 20.01
CA LYS A 204 -21.63 1.98 20.44
C LYS A 204 -20.29 1.71 21.15
N ASN A 205 -19.46 2.75 21.28
CA ASN A 205 -18.21 2.72 22.06
C ASN A 205 -17.24 1.61 21.64
N ALA A 206 -17.17 1.32 20.33
CA ALA A 206 -16.20 0.39 19.78
C ALA A 206 -14.83 1.08 19.66
N VAL A 207 -13.76 0.32 19.91
CA VAL A 207 -12.39 0.70 19.58
C VAL A 207 -11.92 -0.16 18.42
N VAL A 208 -11.43 0.46 17.36
CA VAL A 208 -10.75 -0.21 16.26
C VAL A 208 -9.26 -0.03 16.46
N VAL A 209 -8.51 -1.13 16.46
CA VAL A 209 -7.05 -1.10 16.50
C VAL A 209 -6.53 -1.78 15.24
N LYS A 210 -5.61 -1.11 14.54
CA LYS A 210 -4.91 -1.63 13.37
C LYS A 210 -3.41 -1.41 13.55
N VAL A 211 -2.61 -2.43 13.29
CA VAL A 211 -1.15 -2.40 13.48
C VAL A 211 -0.44 -2.85 12.20
N SER A 212 0.81 -2.45 12.00
CA SER A 212 1.64 -3.09 10.97
C SER A 212 2.00 -4.52 11.38
N LYS A 213 2.03 -5.42 10.40
CA LYS A 213 2.60 -6.77 10.55
C LYS A 213 4.11 -6.67 10.85
N PRO A 214 4.72 -7.66 11.53
CA PRO A 214 6.13 -7.60 11.93
C PRO A 214 7.12 -7.34 10.78
N ASP A 215 6.81 -7.86 9.58
CA ASP A 215 7.69 -7.79 8.40
C ASP A 215 7.24 -6.74 7.35
N GLN A 216 6.38 -5.79 7.74
CA GLN A 216 5.86 -4.70 6.91
C GLN A 216 6.41 -3.32 7.28
#